data_AF-A0AAN4VY46-F1
#
_entry.id   AF-A0AAN4VY46-F1
#
_cell.length_a   1.000
_cell.length_b   1.000
_cell.length_c   1.000
_cell.angle_alpha   90.00
_cell.angle_beta   90.00
_cell.angle_gamma   90.00
#
_symmetry.space_group_name_H-M   'P 1'
#
loop_
_entity.id
_entity.type
_entity.pdbx_description
1 polymer ?
#
loop_
_entity_poly.entity_id
_entity_poly.type
_entity_poly.pdbx_seq_one_letter_code
_entity_poly.pdbx_strand_id
1 'polypeptide(L)'
;MKIRKNTPIRLKTFQGTHNPTQEIEELDDYWKLIGQSGVVIDDNLADKDRVLVLFDKDFEHFHLSNHKPVKNSLVIKKSDLELDRLGIY
;
A
#
# COMPACT_ATOMS: atom_id res chain seq x y z
N MET A 1 1.70 17.22 6.47
CA MET A 1 2.34 16.87 5.18
C MET A 1 1.32 16.13 4.32
N LYS A 2 1.22 16.44 3.02
CA LYS A 2 0.30 15.77 2.09
C LYS A 2 0.99 14.57 1.44
N ILE A 3 0.30 13.42 1.37
CA ILE A 3 0.73 12.25 0.59
C ILE A 3 0.56 12.57 -0.89
N ARG A 4 1.67 12.48 -1.63
CA ARG A 4 1.79 12.77 -3.08
C ARG A 4 2.83 11.86 -3.72
N LYS A 5 3.00 11.90 -5.04
CA LYS A 5 4.08 11.16 -5.72
C LYS A 5 5.46 11.40 -5.06
N ASN A 6 6.27 10.35 -4.98
CA ASN A 6 7.58 10.28 -4.31
C ASN A 6 7.54 10.45 -2.78
N THR A 7 6.37 10.35 -2.15
CA THR A 7 6.29 10.35 -0.68
C THR A 7 6.59 8.95 -0.16
N PRO A 8 7.58 8.78 0.74
CA PRO A 8 7.76 7.53 1.47
C PRO A 8 6.63 7.35 2.49
N ILE A 9 6.06 6.16 2.51
CA ILE A 9 4.89 5.82 3.33
C ILE A 9 5.06 4.47 4.00
N ARG A 10 4.26 4.25 5.03
CA ARG A 10 4.02 2.93 5.61
C ARG A 10 2.52 2.64 5.59
N LEU A 11 2.15 1.39 5.28
CA LEU A 11 0.75 0.97 5.35
C LEU A 11 0.35 0.74 6.81
N LYS A 12 -0.67 1.43 7.31
CA LYS A 12 -1.15 1.26 8.71
C LYS A 12 -2.45 0.45 8.79
N THR A 13 -3.30 0.53 7.79
CA THR A 13 -4.55 -0.24 7.65
C THR A 13 -4.77 -0.58 6.19
N PHE A 14 -5.67 -1.50 5.87
CA PHE A 14 -6.12 -1.72 4.50
C PHE A 14 -7.64 -1.73 4.44
N GLN A 15 -8.21 -0.94 3.53
CA GLN A 15 -9.65 -0.70 3.45
C GLN A 15 -10.28 -0.20 4.77
N GLY A 16 -9.49 0.48 5.60
CA GLY A 16 -9.94 1.01 6.90
C GLY A 16 -9.90 0.01 8.07
N THR A 17 -9.40 -1.21 7.88
CA THR A 17 -9.31 -2.21 8.95
C THR A 17 -7.89 -2.78 9.10
N HIS A 18 -7.61 -3.37 10.25
CA HIS A 18 -6.35 -4.11 10.49
C HIS A 18 -6.42 -5.58 10.07
N ASN A 19 -7.63 -6.11 9.88
CA ASN A 19 -7.90 -7.47 9.46
C ASN A 19 -9.06 -7.48 8.45
N PRO A 20 -9.13 -8.48 7.56
CA PRO A 20 -10.28 -8.64 6.68
C PRO A 20 -11.56 -8.86 7.50
N THR A 21 -12.67 -8.28 7.06
CA THR A 21 -13.99 -8.41 7.73
C THR A 21 -14.82 -9.59 7.20
N GLN A 22 -14.31 -10.29 6.20
CA GLN A 22 -14.90 -11.46 5.57
C GLN A 22 -13.78 -12.42 5.15
N GLU A 23 -14.14 -13.65 4.80
CA GLU A 23 -13.18 -14.59 4.23
C GLU A 23 -12.62 -14.05 2.90
N ILE A 24 -11.32 -14.21 2.72
CA ILE A 24 -10.56 -13.67 1.61
C ILE A 24 -9.60 -14.75 1.10
N GLU A 25 -9.47 -14.85 -0.22
CA GLU A 25 -8.48 -15.71 -0.85
C GLU A 25 -7.07 -15.30 -0.43
N GLU A 26 -6.23 -16.29 -0.13
CA GLU A 26 -4.88 -16.06 0.41
C GLU A 26 -4.02 -15.16 -0.48
N LEU A 27 -4.20 -15.29 -1.80
CA LEU A 27 -3.47 -14.54 -2.82
C LEU A 27 -3.89 -13.06 -2.90
N ASP A 28 -5.06 -12.73 -2.35
CA ASP A 28 -5.62 -11.37 -2.36
C ASP A 28 -5.55 -10.71 -0.98
N ASP A 29 -5.00 -11.40 0.03
CA ASP A 29 -4.93 -10.94 1.41
C ASP A 29 -3.88 -9.84 1.64
N TYR A 30 -4.13 -8.66 1.05
CA TYR A 30 -3.26 -7.49 1.15
C TYR A 30 -3.18 -6.90 2.56
N TRP A 31 -3.97 -7.35 3.54
CA TRP A 31 -3.77 -6.98 4.95
C TRP A 31 -2.41 -7.44 5.47
N LYS A 32 -1.81 -8.49 4.87
CA LYS A 32 -0.43 -8.94 5.16
C LYS A 32 0.63 -7.86 4.90
N LEU A 33 0.33 -6.84 4.10
CA LEU A 33 1.24 -5.72 3.83
C LEU A 33 1.21 -4.63 4.91
N ILE A 34 0.33 -4.72 5.91
CA ILE A 34 0.30 -3.74 7.01
C ILE A 34 1.65 -3.73 7.73
N GLY A 35 2.17 -2.53 8.00
CA GLY A 35 3.49 -2.29 8.54
C GLY A 35 4.62 -2.26 7.51
N GLN A 36 4.36 -2.63 6.24
CA GLN A 36 5.38 -2.54 5.19
C GLN A 36 5.51 -1.11 4.66
N SER A 37 6.75 -0.75 4.33
CA SER A 37 7.13 0.51 3.72
C SER A 37 7.02 0.47 2.20
N GLY A 38 6.88 1.65 1.61
CA GLY A 38 6.87 1.84 0.18
C GLY A 38 6.89 3.31 -0.21
N VAL A 39 6.77 3.56 -1.51
CA VAL A 39 6.75 4.90 -2.08
C VAL A 39 5.53 5.11 -2.97
N VAL A 40 4.92 6.28 -2.89
CA VAL A 40 3.86 6.66 -3.83
C VAL A 40 4.46 6.89 -5.22
N ILE A 41 4.04 6.10 -6.20
CA ILE A 41 4.51 6.21 -7.59
C ILE A 41 3.53 6.95 -8.51
N ASP A 42 2.25 7.02 -8.13
CA ASP A 42 1.22 7.80 -8.81
C ASP A 42 0.17 8.31 -7.82
N ASP A 43 -0.12 9.61 -7.85
CA ASP A 43 -1.17 10.27 -7.07
C ASP A 43 -2.22 10.96 -7.94
N ASN A 44 -2.18 10.77 -9.26
CA ASN A 44 -3.12 11.33 -10.23
C ASN A 44 -4.14 10.30 -10.72
N LEU A 45 -4.68 9.51 -9.80
CA LEU A 45 -5.76 8.58 -10.10
C LEU A 45 -7.09 9.33 -10.30
N ALA A 46 -8.08 8.62 -10.89
CA ALA A 46 -9.45 9.10 -11.01
C ALA A 46 -10.08 9.37 -9.63
N ASP A 47 -9.86 8.46 -8.68
CA ASP A 47 -10.19 8.64 -7.27
C ASP A 47 -9.07 9.42 -6.56
N LYS A 48 -9.37 10.66 -6.17
CA LYS A 48 -8.39 11.57 -5.54
C LYS A 48 -8.04 11.19 -4.10
N ASP A 49 -8.79 10.30 -3.47
CA ASP A 49 -8.49 9.78 -2.14
C ASP A 49 -7.56 8.57 -2.18
N ARG A 50 -7.22 8.07 -3.36
CA ARG A 50 -6.33 6.94 -3.56
C ARG A 50 -5.02 7.35 -4.21
N VAL A 51 -4.02 6.51 -4.01
CA VAL A 51 -2.69 6.60 -4.63
C VAL A 51 -2.22 5.21 -5.01
N LEU A 52 -1.34 5.12 -6.00
CA LEU A 52 -0.60 3.90 -6.32
C LEU A 52 0.70 3.90 -5.52
N VAL A 53 0.85 2.89 -4.66
CA VAL A 53 2.05 2.67 -3.86
C VAL A 53 2.83 1.52 -4.46
N LEU A 54 4.15 1.67 -4.58
CA LEU A 54 5.10 0.58 -4.80
C LEU A 54 5.71 0.20 -3.45
N PHE A 55 5.56 -1.07 -3.05
CA PHE A 55 6.12 -1.56 -1.80
C PHE A 55 7.57 -2.02 -1.96
N ASP A 56 8.36 -1.86 -0.90
CA ASP A 56 9.77 -2.24 -0.90
C ASP A 56 9.95 -3.77 -0.89
N LYS A 57 8.99 -4.48 -0.29
CA LYS A 57 8.97 -5.95 -0.27
C LYS A 57 8.18 -6.54 -1.44
N ASP A 58 8.68 -7.65 -1.95
CA ASP A 58 8.01 -8.44 -2.96
C ASP A 58 6.73 -9.09 -2.44
N PHE A 59 5.67 -9.03 -3.24
CA PHE A 59 4.39 -9.68 -2.97
C PHE A 59 4.53 -11.21 -2.90
N GLU A 60 5.49 -11.78 -3.63
CA GLU A 60 5.83 -13.21 -3.58
C GLU A 60 6.21 -13.67 -2.18
N HIS A 61 6.87 -12.81 -1.38
CA HIS A 61 7.22 -13.12 0.01
C HIS A 61 5.99 -13.31 0.90
N PHE A 62 4.85 -12.71 0.52
CA PHE A 62 3.58 -12.80 1.23
C PHE A 62 2.57 -13.74 0.55
N HIS A 63 3.00 -14.43 -0.52
CA HIS A 63 2.13 -15.21 -1.41
C HIS A 63 0.96 -14.39 -1.97
N LEU A 64 1.21 -13.14 -2.37
CA LEU A 64 0.20 -12.25 -2.92
C LEU A 64 0.28 -12.16 -4.45
N SER A 65 -0.88 -12.13 -5.10
CA SER A 65 -1.00 -11.90 -6.54
C SER A 65 -0.72 -10.45 -6.87
N ASN A 66 -0.08 -10.23 -8.02
CA ASN A 66 0.05 -8.90 -8.59
C ASN A 66 -0.98 -8.70 -9.70
N HIS A 67 -2.04 -7.96 -9.39
CA HIS A 67 -3.09 -7.62 -10.36
C HIS A 67 -2.80 -6.34 -11.15
N LYS A 68 -1.64 -5.69 -10.91
CA LYS A 68 -1.27 -4.42 -11.55
C LYS A 68 -0.12 -4.59 -12.54
N PRO A 69 -0.06 -3.75 -13.60
CA PRO A 69 1.05 -3.78 -14.55
C PRO A 69 2.42 -3.52 -13.89
N VAL A 70 2.43 -2.75 -12.80
CA VAL A 70 3.63 -2.50 -12.00
C VAL A 70 3.70 -3.54 -10.88
N LYS A 71 4.77 -4.35 -10.86
CA LYS A 71 5.00 -5.36 -9.83
C LYS A 71 5.06 -4.73 -8.43
N ASN A 72 4.52 -5.43 -7.44
CA ASN A 72 4.47 -5.02 -6.02
C ASN A 72 3.78 -3.68 -5.79
N SER A 73 2.84 -3.31 -6.67
CA SER A 73 2.10 -2.08 -6.54
C SER A 73 0.64 -2.30 -6.20
N LEU A 74 0.08 -1.44 -5.36
CA LEU A 74 -1.32 -1.48 -4.96
C LEU A 74 -1.91 -0.09 -4.89
N VAL A 75 -3.18 0.03 -5.30
CA VAL A 75 -3.95 1.26 -5.14
C VAL A 75 -4.55 1.30 -3.74
N ILE A 76 -4.16 2.28 -2.94
CA ILE A 76 -4.48 2.37 -1.51
C ILE A 76 -5.09 3.73 -1.19
N LYS A 77 -6.03 3.76 -0.24
CA LYS A 77 -6.58 5.01 0.28
C LYS A 77 -5.52 5.79 1.04
N LYS A 78 -5.44 7.10 0.86
CA LYS A 78 -4.52 7.96 1.62
C LYS A 78 -4.73 7.85 3.13
N SER A 79 -5.96 7.59 3.58
CA SER A 79 -6.31 7.39 4.98
C SER A 79 -5.70 6.14 5.61
N ASP A 80 -5.35 5.13 4.78
CA ASP A 80 -4.75 3.85 5.17
C ASP A 80 -3.22 3.93 5.31
N LEU A 81 -2.63 5.09 4.97
CA LEU A 81 -1.20 5.32 4.93
C LEU A 81 -0.76 6.28 6.04
N GLU A 82 0.49 6.16 6.44
CA GLU A 82 1.22 7.14 7.24
C GLU A 82 2.56 7.48 6.59
N LEU A 83 3.13 8.63 6.93
CA LEU A 83 4.44 9.02 6.41
C LEU A 83 5.50 8.16 7.08
N ASP A 84 6.35 7.53 6.29
CA ASP A 84 7.48 6.79 6.82
C ASP A 84 8.58 7.78 7.21
N ARG A 85 8.73 8.01 8.51
CA ARG A 85 9.67 9.00 9.08
C ARG A 85 11.08 8.45 9.28
N LEU A 86 11.35 7.20 8.89
CA LEU A 86 12.65 6.55 9.12
C LEU A 86 13.77 6.95 8.14
N GLY A 87 13.55 7.96 7.28
CA GLY A 87 14.54 8.47 6.32
C GLY A 87 15.40 9.64 6.78
N ILE A 88 15.68 9.78 8.09
CA ILE A 88 16.66 10.76 8.61
C ILE A 88 17.48 10.12 9.72
N TYR A 89 18.58 9.48 9.34
CA TYR A 89 19.80 9.30 10.14
C TYR A 89 21.01 9.33 9.21
#